data_AF-A0A932HH09-F1
#
_entry.id   AF-A0A932HH09-F1
#
_cell.length_a   1.000
_cell.length_b   1.000
_cell.length_c   1.000
_cell.angle_alpha   90.00
_cell.angle_beta   90.00
_cell.angle_gamma   90.00
#
_symmetry.space_group_name_H-M   'P 1'
#
loop_
_entity.id
_entity.type
_entity.pdbx_description
1 polymer ?
#
loop_
_entity_poly.entity_id
_entity_poly.type
_entity_poly.pdbx_seq_one_letter_code
_entity_poly.pdbx_strand_id
1 'polypeptide(L)'
;GKATEYANYLARLKEAHDGANSSYRYFVLQVIIGGNTPAFAIVRPGDKWTDFPPPQNRAVLVRAYGEYEADRLLNVMDDVVRRTASFVSMQRPDLSYTPASR
;
A
#
# COMPACT_ATOMS: atom_id res chain seq x y z
N GLY A 1 16.98 9.81 3.04
CA GLY A 1 16.94 9.63 1.57
C GLY A 1 15.54 9.22 1.19
N LYS A 2 14.96 9.80 0.13
CA LYS A 2 13.51 9.76 -0.14
C LYS A 2 12.87 8.36 -0.06
N ALA A 3 13.58 7.32 -0.52
CA ALA A 3 13.10 5.93 -0.44
C ALA A 3 12.98 5.40 1.00
N THR A 4 13.98 5.69 1.84
CA THR A 4 13.98 5.33 3.26
C THR A 4 12.89 6.09 4.02
N GLU A 5 12.69 7.37 3.70
CA GLU A 5 11.60 8.17 4.28
C GLU A 5 10.24 7.58 3.95
N TYR A 6 10.02 7.18 2.69
CA TYR A 6 8.78 6.52 2.28
C TYR A 6 8.61 5.14 2.94
N ALA A 7 9.66 4.33 3.05
CA ALA A 7 9.61 3.04 3.74
C ALA A 7 9.24 3.21 5.23
N ASN A 8 9.82 4.21 5.91
CA ASN A 8 9.50 4.53 7.29
C ASN A 8 8.04 4.98 7.45
N TYR A 9 7.53 5.77 6.51
CA TYR A 9 6.11 6.14 6.46
C TYR A 9 5.21 4.89 6.37
N LEU A 10 5.51 3.96 5.45
CA LEU A 10 4.73 2.74 5.27
C LEU A 10 4.75 1.84 6.52
N ALA A 11 5.89 1.77 7.23
CA ALA A 11 6.01 1.04 8.48
C ALA A 11 5.09 1.63 9.56
N ARG A 12 5.11 2.96 9.75
CA ARG A 12 4.22 3.65 10.71
C ARG A 12 2.75 3.53 10.32
N LEU A 13 2.44 3.60 9.03
CA LEU A 13 1.08 3.37 8.55
C LEU A 13 0.59 1.96 8.90
N LYS A 14 1.45 0.94 8.71
CA LYS A 14 1.14 -0.43 9.11
C LYS A 14 0.89 -0.55 10.62
N GLU A 15 1.78 0.00 11.45
CA GLU A 15 1.61 0.00 12.91
C GLU A 15 0.27 0.63 13.34
N ALA A 16 -0.10 1.76 12.72
CA ALA A 16 -1.37 2.42 12.99
C ALA A 16 -2.58 1.57 12.58
N HIS A 17 -2.54 0.92 11.41
CA HIS A 17 -3.60 0.02 10.97
C HIS A 17 -3.74 -1.21 11.88
N ASP A 18 -2.62 -1.80 12.30
CA ASP A 18 -2.61 -2.95 13.21
C ASP A 18 -3.18 -2.56 14.58
N GLY A 19 -2.74 -1.43 15.16
CA GLY A 19 -3.24 -0.93 16.44
C GLY A 19 -4.71 -0.50 16.41
N ALA A 20 -5.23 -0.10 15.24
CA ALA A 20 -6.63 0.25 15.05
C ALA A 20 -7.54 -0.96 14.78
N ASN A 21 -7.00 -2.19 14.68
CA ASN A 21 -7.73 -3.37 14.19
C ASN A 21 -8.43 -3.09 12.84
N SER A 22 -7.73 -2.40 11.94
CA SER A 22 -8.31 -1.97 10.67
C SER A 22 -8.66 -3.18 9.79
N SER A 23 -9.82 -3.14 9.15
CA SER A 23 -10.21 -4.11 8.11
C SER A 23 -9.46 -3.90 6.80
N TYR A 24 -8.67 -2.83 6.68
CA TYR A 24 -7.89 -2.51 5.49
C TYR A 24 -6.70 -3.47 5.34
N ARG A 25 -6.88 -4.51 4.52
CA ARG A 25 -5.85 -5.54 4.27
C ARG A 25 -5.01 -5.17 3.04
N TYR A 26 -3.69 -5.09 3.22
CA TYR A 26 -2.73 -4.88 2.15
C TYR A 26 -1.37 -5.46 2.52
N PHE A 27 -0.52 -5.62 1.52
CA PHE A 27 0.90 -5.83 1.70
C PHE A 27 1.70 -4.88 0.81
N VAL A 28 2.96 -4.67 1.18
CA VAL A 28 3.87 -3.78 0.46
C VAL A 28 4.98 -4.62 -0.17
N LEU A 29 5.22 -4.40 -1.46
CA LEU A 29 6.39 -4.92 -2.17
C LEU A 29 7.33 -3.76 -2.50
N GLN A 30 8.63 -4.04 -2.50
CA GLN A 30 9.65 -3.12 -3.01
C GLN A 30 10.32 -3.74 -4.24
N VAL A 31 10.48 -2.95 -5.30
CA VAL A 31 11.25 -3.35 -6.47
C VAL A 31 12.74 -3.24 -6.14
N ILE A 32 13.43 -4.38 -6.11
CA ILE A 32 14.88 -4.45 -5.84
C ILE A 32 15.70 -4.37 -7.14
N ILE A 33 15.19 -4.96 -8.24
CA ILE A 33 15.88 -5.02 -9.54
C ILE A 33 14.87 -4.74 -10.67
N GLY A 34 15.29 -3.95 -11.67
CA GLY A 34 14.50 -3.63 -12.86
C GLY A 34 13.58 -2.41 -12.69
N GLY A 35 13.10 -1.86 -13.81
CA GLY A 35 12.19 -0.72 -13.82
C GLY A 35 12.77 0.58 -13.24
N ASN A 36 11.90 1.54 -12.91
CA ASN A 36 12.28 2.77 -12.22
C ASN A 36 12.42 2.50 -10.73
N THR A 37 13.63 2.37 -10.21
CA THR A 37 13.90 2.21 -8.78
C THR A 37 14.26 3.54 -8.11
N PRO A 38 13.97 3.69 -6.81
CA PRO A 38 13.20 2.79 -5.96
C PRO A 38 11.69 2.93 -6.22
N ALA A 39 10.98 1.79 -6.26
CA ALA A 39 9.52 1.73 -6.42
C ALA A 39 8.91 0.79 -5.38
N PHE A 40 7.75 1.17 -4.87
CA PHE A 40 6.96 0.42 -3.91
C PHE A 40 5.58 0.14 -4.51
N ALA A 41 5.05 -1.05 -4.25
CA ALA A 41 3.69 -1.42 -4.64
C ALA A 41 2.88 -1.74 -3.39
N ILE A 42 1.73 -1.08 -3.22
CA ILE A 42 0.73 -1.44 -2.22
C ILE A 42 -0.27 -2.36 -2.91
N VAL A 43 -0.33 -3.61 -2.49
CA VAL A 43 -1.21 -4.63 -3.09
C VAL A 43 -2.34 -4.96 -2.14
N ARG A 44 -3.56 -4.93 -2.68
CA ARG A 44 -4.80 -5.28 -1.98
C ARG A 44 -5.41 -6.49 -2.66
N PRO A 45 -5.36 -7.69 -2.05
CA PRO A 45 -6.12 -8.83 -2.54
C PRO A 45 -7.60 -8.66 -2.18
N GLY A 46 -8.48 -9.10 -3.07
CA GLY A 46 -9.93 -9.10 -2.84
C GLY A 46 -10.62 -9.88 -3.95
N ASP A 47 -11.75 -10.50 -3.63
CA ASP A 47 -12.51 -11.34 -4.56
C ASP A 47 -13.61 -10.55 -5.26
N LYS A 48 -14.07 -9.46 -4.64
CA LYS A 48 -15.13 -8.59 -5.15
C LYS A 48 -14.85 -7.13 -4.83
N TRP A 49 -15.47 -6.23 -5.58
CA TRP A 49 -15.25 -4.77 -5.45
C TRP A 49 -15.54 -4.22 -4.05
N THR A 50 -16.46 -4.84 -3.31
CA THR A 50 -16.79 -4.43 -1.93
C THR A 50 -15.67 -4.68 -0.93
N ASP A 51 -14.67 -5.50 -1.30
CA ASP A 51 -13.52 -5.81 -0.44
C ASP A 51 -12.47 -4.68 -0.45
N PHE A 52 -12.67 -3.64 -1.27
CA PHE A 52 -11.78 -2.48 -1.38
C PHE A 52 -12.41 -1.23 -0.75
N PRO A 53 -12.61 -1.17 0.58
CA PRO A 53 -13.09 0.03 1.22
C PRO A 53 -12.08 1.18 1.02
N PRO A 54 -12.52 2.44 1.08
CA PRO A 54 -11.62 3.58 1.04
C PRO A 54 -10.60 3.48 2.19
N PRO A 55 -9.32 3.85 1.95
CA PRO A 55 -8.29 3.84 2.98
C PRO A 55 -8.66 4.80 4.12
N GLN A 56 -8.50 4.35 5.36
CA GLN A 56 -8.72 5.16 6.57
C GLN A 56 -7.42 5.74 7.12
N ASN A 57 -6.40 5.93 6.27
CA ASN A 57 -5.02 6.24 6.66
C ASN A 57 -4.93 7.41 7.64
N ARG A 58 -5.60 8.54 7.37
CA ARG A 58 -5.59 9.69 8.29
C ARG A 58 -6.16 9.33 9.67
N ALA A 59 -7.33 8.69 9.71
CA ALA A 59 -8.00 8.36 10.96
C ALA A 59 -7.15 7.41 11.83
N VAL A 60 -6.53 6.39 11.22
CA VAL A 60 -5.65 5.46 11.96
C VAL A 60 -4.37 6.14 12.43
N LEU A 61 -3.77 7.01 11.60
CA LEU A 61 -2.57 7.76 11.96
C LEU A 61 -2.83 8.77 13.09
N VAL A 62 -3.94 9.51 13.04
CA VAL A 62 -4.34 10.45 14.11
C VAL A 62 -4.56 9.70 15.41
N ARG A 63 -5.23 8.54 15.37
CA ARG A 63 -5.45 7.71 16.56
C ARG A 63 -4.14 7.19 17.15
N ALA A 64 -3.15 6.84 16.32
CA ALA A 64 -1.89 6.27 16.76
C ALA A 64 -0.87 7.33 17.22
N TYR A 65 -0.80 8.48 16.55
CA TYR A 65 0.29 9.44 16.70
C TYR A 65 -0.16 10.88 16.98
N GLY A 66 -1.46 11.18 16.95
CA GLY A 66 -2.01 12.52 17.09
C GLY A 66 -2.05 13.31 15.78
N GLU A 67 -2.80 14.42 15.76
CA GLU A 67 -3.07 15.25 14.57
C GLU A 67 -1.79 15.73 13.87
N TYR A 68 -0.89 16.39 14.63
CA TYR A 68 0.32 16.98 14.06
C TYR A 68 1.23 15.94 13.38
N GLU A 69 1.46 14.82 14.05
CA GLU A 69 2.34 13.77 13.51
C GLU A 69 1.67 13.03 12.34
N ALA A 70 0.35 12.84 12.39
CA ALA A 70 -0.40 12.25 11.27
C ALA A 70 -0.30 13.11 10.01
N ASP A 71 -0.49 14.43 10.13
CA ASP A 71 -0.36 15.35 9.01
C ASP A 71 1.08 15.37 8.48
N ARG A 72 2.09 15.38 9.37
CA ARG A 72 3.51 15.25 8.97
C ARG A 72 3.78 13.97 8.17
N LEU A 73 3.25 12.83 8.63
CA LEU A 73 3.42 11.54 7.96
C LEU A 73 2.72 11.49 6.60
N LEU A 74 1.52 12.08 6.49
CA LEU A 74 0.80 12.14 5.21
C LEU A 74 1.54 13.00 4.19
N ASN A 75 2.11 14.14 4.62
CA ASN A 75 2.90 15.02 3.75
C ASN A 75 4.16 14.34 3.19
N VAL A 76 4.69 13.31 3.86
CA VAL A 76 5.82 12.51 3.31
C VAL A 76 5.46 11.98 1.93
N MET A 77 4.21 11.52 1.71
CA MET A 77 3.81 11.01 0.40
C MET A 77 3.97 12.08 -0.69
N ASP A 78 3.48 13.29 -0.44
CA ASP A 78 3.49 14.37 -1.43
C ASP A 78 4.93 14.85 -1.75
N ASP A 79 5.82 14.83 -0.74
CA ASP A 79 7.20 15.30 -0.90
C ASP A 79 8.14 14.29 -1.56
N VAL A 80 7.92 12.99 -1.31
CA VAL A 80 8.84 11.93 -1.73
C VAL A 80 8.37 11.14 -2.95
N VAL A 81 7.05 11.05 -3.18
CA VAL A 81 6.49 10.24 -4.27
C VAL A 81 6.41 11.06 -5.56
N ARG A 82 7.33 10.78 -6.48
CA ARG A 82 7.35 11.45 -7.80
C ARG A 82 6.17 11.07 -8.70
N ARG A 83 5.68 9.84 -8.60
CA ARG A 83 4.62 9.31 -9.45
C ARG A 83 3.87 8.20 -8.73
N THR A 84 2.55 8.27 -8.80
CA THR A 84 1.65 7.20 -8.38
C THR A 84 0.94 6.64 -9.60
N ALA A 85 0.80 5.33 -9.67
CA ALA A 85 -0.04 4.65 -10.65
C ALA A 85 -0.82 3.56 -9.92
N SER A 86 -2.05 3.31 -10.36
CA SER A 86 -2.90 2.26 -9.82
C SER A 86 -3.49 1.48 -10.97
N PHE A 87 -3.52 0.17 -10.82
CA PHE A 87 -4.17 -0.74 -11.74
C PHE A 87 -4.85 -1.84 -10.94
N VAL A 88 -5.84 -2.47 -11.55
CA VAL A 88 -6.48 -3.67 -11.03
C VAL A 88 -6.18 -4.79 -12.00
N SER A 89 -5.66 -5.90 -11.49
CA SER A 89 -5.48 -7.13 -12.24
C SER A 89 -6.45 -8.18 -11.74
N MET A 90 -6.95 -9.00 -12.66
CA MET A 90 -7.80 -10.14 -12.35
C MET A 90 -7.32 -11.32 -13.17
N GLN A 91 -7.18 -12.48 -12.54
CA GLN A 91 -6.91 -13.72 -13.25
C GLN A 91 -8.16 -14.12 -14.05
N ARG A 92 -8.00 -14.39 -15.34
CA ARG A 92 -9.06 -14.86 -16.23
C ARG A 92 -8.72 -16.28 -16.71
N PRO A 93 -9.07 -17.34 -15.95
CA PRO A 93 -8.76 -18.72 -16.33
C PRO A 93 -9.33 -19.11 -17.70
N ASP A 94 -10.44 -18.50 -18.09
CA ASP A 94 -11.05 -18.64 -19.41
C ASP A 94 -10.21 -18.03 -20.55
N LEU A 95 -9.28 -17.14 -20.22
CA LEU A 95 -8.34 -16.51 -21.15
C LEU A 95 -6.88 -16.95 -20.92
N SER A 96 -6.63 -17.86 -19.97
CA SER A 96 -5.29 -18.27 -19.56
C SER A 96 -5.13 -19.78 -19.70
N TYR A 97 -4.08 -20.22 -20.39
CA TYR A 97 -3.68 -21.62 -20.40
C TYR A 97 -2.94 -21.96 -19.10
N THR A 98 -3.51 -22.85 -18.29
CA THR A 98 -2.80 -23.46 -17.16
C THR A 98 -2.35 -24.86 -17.61
N PRO A 99 -1.04 -25.10 -17.79
CA PRO A 99 -0.55 -26.45 -18.12
C PRO A 99 -0.97 -27.45 -17.05
N ALA A 100 -1.29 -28.69 -17.45
CA ALA A 100 -1.54 -29.77 -16.50
C ALA A 100 -0.34 -29.93 -15.56
N SER A 101 -0.58 -29.99 -14.26
CA SER A 101 0.44 -30.29 -13.26
C SER A 101 1.03 -31.67 -13.54
N ARG A 102 2.36 -31.79 -13.54
CA ARG A 102 3.07 -33.08 -13.56
C ARG A 102 2.88 -33.83 -12.25
#